data_AF-A0A9X4AC13-F1
#
_entry.id   AF-A0A9X4AC13-F1
#
_cell.length_a   1.000
_cell.length_b   1.000
_cell.length_c   1.000
_cell.angle_alpha   90.00
_cell.angle_beta   90.00
_cell.angle_gamma   90.00
#
_symmetry.space_group_name_H-M   'P 1'
#
loop_
_entity.id
_entity.type
_entity.pdbx_description
1 polymer ?
#
loop_
_entity_poly.entity_id
_entity_poly.type
_entity_poly.pdbx_seq_one_letter_code
_entity_poly.pdbx_strand_id
1 'polypeptide(L)'
;LSGIKTKRPIYWAAGLLMAMGLLPKIGALVTIIPDSVLGGAMLVMFNMIAVQGIRMLIKVDFNDNNNILIVALSIGLGLGVTVYPQIFQAFPQTVQLFLGNGIIVASLSATSLNLILKGRSGVE
;
A
#
# COMPACT_ATOMS: atom_id res chain seq x y z
N LEU A 1 -7.07 -16.23 -16.04
CA LEU A 1 -8.07 -16.08 -17.12
C LEU A 1 -7.49 -16.45 -18.49
N SER A 2 -6.29 -16.00 -18.87
CA SER A 2 -5.66 -16.36 -20.16
C SER A 2 -4.98 -17.74 -20.22
N GLY A 3 -4.87 -18.48 -19.10
CA GLY A 3 -4.22 -19.79 -19.05
C GLY A 3 -2.69 -19.80 -19.20
N ILE A 4 -2.07 -18.65 -19.50
CA ILE A 4 -0.62 -18.53 -19.73
C ILE A 4 0.11 -18.35 -18.41
N LYS A 5 0.96 -19.33 -18.04
CA LYS A 5 1.82 -19.28 -16.84
C LYS A 5 3.26 -18.80 -17.13
N THR A 6 3.60 -18.52 -18.40
CA THR A 6 4.95 -18.10 -18.78
C THR A 6 5.18 -16.60 -18.53
N LYS A 7 6.43 -16.20 -18.28
CA LYS A 7 6.82 -14.78 -18.10
C LYS A 7 6.84 -13.97 -19.41
N ARG A 8 6.69 -14.62 -20.57
CA ARG A 8 6.81 -14.00 -21.90
C ARG A 8 5.89 -12.79 -22.10
N PRO A 9 4.61 -12.81 -21.70
CA PRO A 9 3.74 -11.65 -21.86
C PRO A 9 4.21 -10.44 -21.04
N ILE A 10 4.85 -10.67 -19.89
CA ILE A 10 5.38 -9.59 -19.03
C ILE A 10 6.53 -8.87 -19.75
N TYR A 11 7.45 -9.60 -20.39
CA TYR A 11 8.54 -9.00 -21.15
C TYR A 11 8.03 -8.20 -22.36
N TRP A 12 7.04 -8.72 -23.08
CA TRP A 12 6.41 -8.00 -24.19
C TRP A 12 5.67 -6.73 -23.73
N ALA A 13 4.92 -6.83 -22.63
CA ALA A 13 4.25 -5.67 -22.04
C ALA A 13 5.25 -4.61 -21.56
N ALA A 14 6.34 -5.02 -20.90
CA ALA A 14 7.39 -4.09 -20.46
C ALA A 14 8.06 -3.37 -21.64
N GLY A 15 8.40 -4.11 -22.71
CA GLY A 15 8.95 -3.52 -23.93
C GLY A 15 7.98 -2.54 -24.61
N LEU A 16 6.70 -2.89 -24.67
CA LEU A 16 5.65 -2.03 -25.21
C LEU A 16 5.45 -0.76 -24.38
N LEU A 17 5.41 -0.88 -23.05
CA LEU A 17 5.30 0.28 -22.15
C LEU A 17 6.52 1.20 -22.27
N MET A 18 7.72 0.64 -22.40
CA MET A 18 8.94 1.42 -22.63
C MET A 18 8.89 2.16 -23.97
N ALA A 19 8.47 1.48 -25.04
CA ALA A 19 8.31 2.11 -26.35
C ALA A 19 7.24 3.22 -26.34
N MET A 20 6.09 2.98 -25.69
CA MET A 20 5.03 3.99 -25.55
C MET A 20 5.46 5.19 -24.70
N GLY A 21 6.29 4.99 -23.68
CA GLY A 21 6.85 6.05 -22.85
C GLY A 21 7.84 6.95 -23.58
N LEU A 22 8.55 6.43 -24.59
CA LEU A 22 9.50 7.20 -25.42
C LEU A 22 8.81 8.02 -26.52
N LEU A 23 7.55 7.71 -26.86
CA LEU A 23 6.81 8.37 -27.92
C LEU A 23 6.06 9.62 -27.38
N PRO A 24 6.48 10.85 -27.72
CA PRO A 24 5.88 12.08 -27.18
C PRO A 24 4.40 12.25 -27.55
N LYS A 25 3.98 11.65 -28.68
CA LYS A 25 2.58 11.65 -29.14
C LYS A 25 1.63 10.96 -28.15
N ILE A 26 2.09 9.89 -27.50
CA ILE A 26 1.27 9.16 -26.50
C ILE A 26 1.15 10.00 -25.23
N GLY A 27 2.24 10.66 -24.80
CA GLY A 27 2.22 11.59 -23.68
C GLY A 27 1.20 12.72 -23.88
N ALA A 28 1.18 13.32 -25.07
CA ALA A 28 0.22 14.38 -25.40
C ALA A 28 -1.25 13.91 -25.32
N LEU A 29 -1.54 12.66 -25.72
CA LEU A 29 -2.88 12.08 -25.60
C LEU A 29 -3.30 11.90 -24.13
N VAL A 30 -2.37 11.45 -23.27
CA VAL A 30 -2.64 11.27 -21.84
C VAL A 30 -2.92 12.61 -21.17
N THR A 31 -2.25 13.70 -21.57
CA THR A 31 -2.48 15.04 -20.99
C THR A 31 -3.83 15.66 -21.36
N ILE A 32 -4.51 15.16 -22.40
CA ILE A 32 -5.84 15.63 -22.80
C ILE A 32 -6.95 14.98 -21.94
N ILE A 33 -6.63 13.90 -21.21
CA ILE A 33 -7.61 13.21 -20.36
C ILE A 33 -8.04 14.15 -19.22
N PRO A 34 -9.35 14.41 -19.04
CA PRO A 34 -9.83 15.26 -17.97
C PRO A 34 -9.55 14.66 -16.58
N ASP A 35 -9.24 15.54 -15.62
CA ASP A 35 -9.00 15.13 -14.22
C ASP A 35 -10.17 14.36 -13.61
N SER A 36 -11.41 14.65 -14.01
CA SER A 36 -12.60 13.94 -13.54
C SER A 36 -12.60 12.45 -13.92
N VAL A 37 -12.00 12.08 -15.06
CA VAL A 37 -11.89 10.67 -15.50
C VAL A 37 -10.73 9.98 -14.77
N LEU A 38 -9.60 10.67 -14.62
CA LEU A 38 -8.45 10.17 -13.88
C LEU A 38 -8.81 9.92 -12.41
N GLY A 39 -9.55 10.83 -11.78
CA GLY A 39 -10.07 10.68 -10.43
C GLY A 39 -10.97 9.45 -10.28
N GLY A 40 -11.89 9.23 -11.23
CA GLY A 40 -12.74 8.03 -11.25
C GLY A 40 -11.94 6.73 -11.38
N ALA A 41 -10.95 6.71 -12.26
CA ALA A 41 -10.05 5.55 -12.42
C ALA A 41 -9.23 5.28 -11.14
N MET A 42 -8.67 6.32 -10.54
CA MET A 42 -7.90 6.22 -9.29
C MET A 42 -8.77 5.72 -8.14
N LEU A 43 -10.01 6.19 -7.99
CA LEU A 43 -10.94 5.72 -6.95
C LEU A 43 -11.16 4.22 -7.05
N VAL A 44 -11.39 3.68 -8.25
CA VAL A 44 -11.57 2.23 -8.44
C VAL A 44 -10.31 1.47 -8.05
N MET A 45 -9.13 1.95 -8.45
CA MET A 45 -7.86 1.29 -8.12
C MET A 45 -7.56 1.31 -6.62
N PHE A 46 -7.69 2.46 -5.96
CA PHE A 46 -7.47 2.58 -4.52
C PHE A 46 -8.48 1.77 -3.70
N ASN A 47 -9.76 1.77 -4.09
CA ASN A 47 -10.76 0.93 -3.43
C ASN A 47 -10.47 -0.56 -3.61
N MET A 48 -10.00 -0.99 -4.78
CA MET A 48 -9.62 -2.38 -5.00
C MET A 48 -8.42 -2.78 -4.13
N ILE A 49 -7.42 -1.90 -3.98
CA ILE A 49 -6.30 -2.14 -3.05
C ILE A 49 -6.79 -2.25 -1.61
N ALA A 50 -7.70 -1.37 -1.18
CA ALA A 50 -8.30 -1.42 0.15
C ALA A 50 -9.04 -2.75 0.41
N VAL A 51 -9.87 -3.19 -0.55
CA VAL A 51 -10.58 -4.49 -0.47
C VAL A 51 -9.60 -5.65 -0.41
N GLN A 52 -8.50 -5.61 -1.17
CA GLN A 52 -7.46 -6.63 -1.12
C GLN A 52 -6.75 -6.66 0.25
N GLY A 53 -6.57 -5.51 0.89
CA GLY A 53 -6.10 -5.41 2.28
C GLY A 53 -7.07 -6.08 3.26
N ILE A 54 -8.37 -5.79 3.16
CA ILE A 54 -9.39 -6.43 4.01
C ILE A 54 -9.42 -7.94 3.78
N ARG A 55 -9.34 -8.40 2.53
CA ARG A 55 -9.26 -9.84 2.20
C ARG A 55 -8.04 -10.54 2.79
N MET A 56 -6.93 -9.83 2.95
CA MET A 56 -5.76 -10.35 3.65
C MET A 56 -6.04 -10.50 5.15
N LEU A 57 -6.68 -9.49 5.77
CA LEU A 57 -7.05 -9.51 7.18
C LEU A 57 -8.06 -10.62 7.51
N ILE A 58 -9.02 -10.92 6.63
CA ILE A 58 -10.00 -11.99 6.83
C ILE A 58 -9.34 -13.37 7.03
N LYS A 59 -8.11 -13.56 6.54
CA LYS A 59 -7.36 -14.82 6.73
C LYS A 59 -6.74 -14.96 8.12
N VAL A 60 -6.73 -13.90 8.93
CA VAL A 60 -6.17 -13.88 10.28
C VAL A 60 -7.21 -14.42 11.27
N ASP A 61 -6.76 -15.19 12.26
CA ASP A 61 -7.63 -15.64 13.35
C ASP A 61 -7.86 -14.49 14.35
N PHE A 62 -9.09 -13.95 14.34
CA PHE A 62 -9.52 -12.89 15.25
C PHE A 62 -10.07 -13.41 16.59
N ASN A 63 -10.05 -14.72 16.86
CA ASN A 63 -10.35 -15.21 18.21
C ASN A 63 -9.17 -15.00 19.17
N ASP A 64 -7.95 -14.85 18.63
CA ASP A 64 -6.77 -14.50 19.39
C ASP A 64 -6.74 -12.99 19.67
N ASN A 65 -6.86 -12.65 20.97
CA ASN A 65 -6.78 -11.27 21.44
C ASN A 65 -5.50 -10.56 21.00
N ASN A 66 -4.37 -11.27 20.88
CA ASN A 66 -3.11 -10.67 20.41
C ASN A 66 -3.22 -10.21 18.96
N ASN A 67 -3.82 -11.03 18.08
CA ASN A 67 -4.01 -10.68 16.68
C ASN A 67 -4.93 -9.45 16.54
N ILE A 68 -6.02 -9.39 17.31
CA ILE A 68 -6.91 -8.23 17.34
C ILE A 68 -6.16 -6.97 17.77
N LEU A 69 -5.37 -7.05 18.86
CA LEU A 69 -4.60 -5.92 19.38
C LEU A 69 -3.55 -5.41 18.37
N ILE A 70 -2.83 -6.32 17.71
CA ILE A 70 -1.85 -5.97 16.66
C ILE A 70 -2.53 -5.21 15.54
N VAL A 71 -3.67 -5.71 15.04
CA VAL A 71 -4.41 -5.09 13.93
C VAL A 71 -4.99 -3.73 14.35
N ALA A 72 -5.64 -3.64 15.50
CA ALA A 72 -6.26 -2.41 15.98
C ALA A 72 -5.25 -1.29 16.21
N LEU A 73 -4.13 -1.60 16.88
CA LEU A 73 -3.09 -0.62 17.20
C LEU A 73 -2.32 -0.18 15.95
N SER A 74 -1.99 -1.10 15.04
CA SER A 74 -1.25 -0.74 13.83
C SER A 74 -2.06 0.14 12.87
N ILE A 75 -3.34 -0.18 12.65
CA ILE A 75 -4.25 0.64 11.84
C ILE A 75 -4.49 1.99 12.52
N GLY A 76 -4.75 1.98 13.84
CA GLY A 76 -4.99 3.20 14.62
C GLY A 76 -3.81 4.17 14.57
N LEU A 77 -2.58 3.67 14.76
CA LEU A 77 -1.36 4.48 14.68
C LEU A 77 -1.10 5.00 13.26
N GLY A 78 -1.25 4.15 12.23
CA GLY A 78 -1.07 4.57 10.84
C GLY A 78 -2.04 5.67 10.41
N LEU A 79 -3.32 5.53 10.77
CA LEU A 79 -4.33 6.56 10.51
C LEU A 79 -4.09 7.81 11.34
N GLY A 80 -3.77 7.67 12.63
CA GLY A 80 -3.49 8.80 13.53
C GLY A 80 -2.36 9.69 13.02
N VAL A 81 -1.29 9.10 12.53
CA VAL A 81 -0.16 9.83 11.93
C VAL A 81 -0.52 10.48 10.60
N THR A 82 -1.35 9.83 9.78
CA THR A 82 -1.80 10.40 8.50
C THR A 82 -2.68 11.63 8.72
N VAL A 83 -3.55 11.60 9.73
CA VAL A 83 -4.46 12.71 10.06
C VAL A 83 -3.71 13.84 10.79
N TYR A 84 -2.78 13.50 11.67
CA TYR A 84 -1.99 14.46 12.44
C TYR A 84 -0.49 14.26 12.16
N PRO A 85 0.02 14.68 10.99
CA PRO A 85 1.46 14.57 10.69
C PRO A 85 2.32 15.50 11.57
N GLN A 86 1.66 16.45 12.26
CA GLN A 86 2.27 17.48 13.09
C GLN A 86 2.98 16.91 14.34
N ILE A 87 2.66 15.67 14.74
CA ILE A 87 3.22 15.02 15.93
C ILE A 87 4.75 14.86 15.79
N PHE A 88 5.28 14.81 14.57
CA PHE A 88 6.71 14.64 14.29
C PHE A 88 7.44 15.96 13.99
N GLN A 89 6.82 17.13 14.19
CA GLN A 89 7.44 18.44 13.89
C GLN A 89 8.74 18.72 14.66
N ALA A 90 8.90 18.12 15.84
CA ALA A 90 10.11 18.24 16.64
C ALA A 90 11.30 17.37 16.16
N PHE A 91 11.07 16.47 15.20
CA PHE A 91 12.10 15.57 14.68
C PHE A 91 12.82 16.16 13.44
N PRO A 92 14.05 15.69 13.13
CA PRO A 92 14.76 16.11 11.93
C PRO A 92 13.98 15.78 10.64
N GLN A 93 14.18 16.58 9.58
CA GLN A 93 13.43 16.48 8.31
C GLN A 93 13.46 15.07 7.69
N THR A 94 14.59 14.37 7.79
CA THR A 94 14.72 12.99 7.30
C THR A 94 13.72 12.07 8.00
N VAL A 95 13.58 12.19 9.32
CA VAL A 95 12.69 11.36 10.14
C VAL A 95 11.23 11.70 9.84
N GLN A 96 10.90 12.98 9.62
CA GLN A 96 9.56 13.41 9.25
C GLN A 96 9.10 12.85 7.89
N LEU A 97 10.00 12.75 6.91
CA LEU A 97 9.66 12.19 5.60
C LEU A 97 9.22 10.71 5.68
N PHE A 98 9.83 9.94 6.59
CA PHE A 98 9.47 8.52 6.78
C PHE A 98 8.33 8.34 7.78
N LEU A 99 8.43 8.92 8.98
CA LEU A 99 7.43 8.75 10.04
C LEU A 99 6.17 9.60 9.81
N GLY A 100 6.18 10.58 8.91
CA GLY A 100 4.96 11.26 8.47
C GLY A 100 4.10 10.40 7.53
N ASN A 101 4.61 9.27 7.04
CA ASN A 101 3.86 8.38 6.16
C ASN A 101 3.16 7.28 6.97
N GLY A 102 1.83 7.34 7.05
CA GLY A 102 1.03 6.41 7.85
C GLY A 102 1.19 4.94 7.47
N ILE A 103 1.52 4.63 6.20
CA ILE A 103 1.77 3.26 5.74
C ILE A 103 3.02 2.69 6.41
N ILE A 104 4.06 3.51 6.56
CA ILE A 104 5.34 3.11 7.19
C ILE A 104 5.11 2.89 8.68
N VAL A 105 4.42 3.81 9.35
CA VAL A 105 4.11 3.69 10.78
C VAL A 105 3.21 2.48 11.07
N ALA A 106 2.18 2.24 10.25
CA ALA A 106 1.32 1.06 10.36
C ALA A 106 2.13 -0.23 10.19
N SER A 107 2.99 -0.30 9.18
CA SER A 107 3.80 -1.50 8.92
C SER A 107 4.82 -1.76 10.02
N LEU A 108 5.50 -0.72 10.49
CA LEU A 108 6.50 -0.81 11.54
C LEU A 108 5.87 -1.21 12.88
N SER A 109 4.73 -0.59 13.23
CA SER A 109 3.98 -0.94 14.43
C SER A 109 3.42 -2.36 14.36
N ALA A 110 2.79 -2.76 13.25
CA ALA A 110 2.30 -4.13 13.06
C ALA A 110 3.42 -5.16 13.22
N THR A 111 4.57 -4.94 12.58
CA THR A 111 5.72 -5.85 12.65
C THR A 111 6.29 -5.91 14.06
N SER A 112 6.46 -4.75 14.71
CA SER A 112 7.01 -4.67 16.07
C SER A 112 6.10 -5.35 17.09
N LEU A 113 4.78 -5.09 17.02
CA LEU A 113 3.80 -5.71 17.91
C LEU A 113 3.68 -7.21 17.65
N ASN A 114 3.71 -7.65 16.39
CA ASN A 114 3.71 -9.08 16.06
C ASN A 114 4.93 -9.79 16.64
N LEU A 115 6.12 -9.18 16.59
CA LEU A 115 7.33 -9.74 17.19
C LEU A 115 7.26 -9.81 18.72
N ILE A 116 6.75 -8.76 19.37
CA ILE A 116 6.68 -8.67 20.84
C ILE A 116 5.61 -9.61 21.40
N LEU A 117 4.41 -9.60 20.84
CA LEU A 117 3.26 -10.33 21.37
C LEU A 117 3.23 -11.81 20.96
N LYS A 118 3.75 -12.12 19.76
CA LYS A 118 3.71 -13.49 19.19
C LYS A 118 5.05 -14.21 19.23
N GLY A 119 6.14 -13.52 19.60
CA GLY A 119 7.46 -14.06 19.95
C GLY A 119 7.86 -15.33 19.21
N ARG A 120 8.45 -15.20 18.01
CA ARG A 120 9.08 -16.28 17.19
C ARG A 120 8.24 -17.54 16.86
N SER A 121 7.06 -17.76 17.45
CA SER A 121 6.22 -18.94 17.22
C SER A 121 5.30 -18.83 15.99
N GLY A 122 5.36 -17.71 15.25
CA GLY A 122 4.50 -17.44 14.09
C GLY A 122 5.25 -17.33 12.76
N VAL A 123 6.45 -17.92 12.66
CA VAL A 123 7.21 -18.02 11.40
C VAL A 123 7.15 -19.47 10.91
N GLU A 124 5.94 -20.01 10.76
CA GLU A 124 5.66 -21.25 10.00
C GLU A 124 4.35 -21.08 9.22
#